data_AF-A0A6L9L5R3-F1
#
_entry.id   AF-A0A6L9L5R3-F1
#
_cell.length_a   1.000
_cell.length_b   1.000
_cell.length_c   1.000
_cell.angle_alpha   90.00
_cell.angle_beta   90.00
_cell.angle_gamma   90.00
#
_symmetry.space_group_name_H-M   'P 1'
#
loop_
_entity.id
_entity.type
_entity.pdbx_description
1 polymer ?
#
loop_
_entity_poly.entity_id
_entity_poly.type
_entity_poly.pdbx_seq_one_letter_code
_entity_poly.pdbx_strand_id
1 'polypeptide(L)'
;MALAYENLVPSSYRAGFLAKVQAISNRLQIDPNWLMIVIRFESAGTFSPSVKNPYSEAYGLIQFTKVGVSGLGVTLDQIKVMDAITQLDYVEKYLKPYTGRMTDLYSVYLAVFAPVYIGRPDAQKVYVSPSKEYTSNKALDTNNDGVITVGEIKAVISRYIPAGYSAGSLTTDEKVFPIAAIAVVLFLFFALKRV
;
A
#
# COMPACT_ATOMS: atom_id res chain seq x y z
N MET A 1 -13.52 13.28 -0.60
CA MET A 1 -13.61 12.56 0.70
C MET A 1 -12.37 12.87 1.52
N ALA A 2 -12.51 12.91 2.84
CA ALA A 2 -11.38 12.89 3.77
C ALA A 2 -10.53 11.64 3.54
N LEU A 3 -9.22 11.72 3.82
CA LEU A 3 -8.36 10.56 3.77
C LEU A 3 -8.48 9.74 5.07
N ALA A 4 -8.32 8.42 4.96
CA ALA A 4 -8.27 7.53 6.10
C ALA A 4 -7.27 8.05 7.14
N TYR A 5 -7.69 8.13 8.41
CA TYR A 5 -6.84 8.56 9.53
C TYR A 5 -6.22 9.96 9.41
N GLU A 6 -6.73 10.86 8.56
CA GLU A 6 -6.14 12.21 8.40
C GLU A 6 -6.05 13.00 9.71
N ASN A 7 -6.98 12.77 10.64
CA ASN A 7 -7.01 13.40 11.96
C ASN A 7 -5.86 12.95 12.88
N LEU A 8 -5.26 11.78 12.63
CA LEU A 8 -4.11 11.28 13.39
C LEU A 8 -2.78 11.88 12.92
N VAL A 9 -2.72 12.39 11.68
CA VAL A 9 -1.53 13.09 11.19
C VAL A 9 -1.32 14.36 12.02
N PRO A 10 -0.13 14.63 12.58
CA PRO A 10 0.11 15.82 13.38
C PRO A 10 -0.24 17.12 12.64
N SER A 11 -0.95 18.02 13.33
CA SER A 11 -1.51 19.25 12.76
C SER A 11 -0.44 20.17 12.16
N SER A 12 0.79 20.15 12.70
CA SER A 12 1.92 20.96 12.24
C SER A 12 2.32 20.69 10.78
N TYR A 13 2.05 19.50 10.24
CA TYR A 13 2.36 19.16 8.85
C TYR A 13 1.22 18.46 8.10
N ARG A 14 0.04 18.32 8.71
CA ARG A 14 -1.11 17.58 8.15
C ARG A 14 -1.45 18.00 6.72
N ALA A 15 -1.67 19.28 6.46
CA ALA A 15 -2.10 19.74 5.15
C ALA A 15 -1.10 19.35 4.04
N GLY A 16 0.20 19.60 4.26
CA GLY A 16 1.26 19.23 3.32
C GLY A 16 1.43 17.72 3.17
N PHE A 17 1.29 16.97 4.27
CA PHE A 17 1.35 15.52 4.27
C PHE A 17 0.25 14.89 3.43
N LEU A 18 -1.01 15.28 3.63
CA LEU A 18 -2.16 14.74 2.89
C LEU A 18 -2.07 15.07 1.39
N ALA A 19 -1.69 16.29 1.04
CA ALA A 19 -1.47 16.70 -0.35
C ALA A 19 -0.35 15.86 -1.02
N LYS A 20 0.75 15.61 -0.28
CA LYS A 20 1.85 14.79 -0.76
C LYS A 20 1.44 13.33 -0.94
N VAL A 21 0.70 12.75 0.00
CA VAL A 21 0.14 11.39 -0.09
C VAL A 21 -0.73 11.24 -1.34
N GLN A 22 -1.64 12.19 -1.60
CA GLN A 22 -2.47 12.17 -2.81
C GLN A 22 -1.62 12.20 -4.09
N ALA A 23 -0.63 13.10 -4.15
CA ALA A 23 0.23 13.24 -5.31
C ALA A 23 1.07 11.98 -5.58
N ILE A 24 1.63 11.38 -4.52
CA ILE A 24 2.37 10.10 -4.59
C ILE A 24 1.45 8.99 -5.07
N SER A 25 0.27 8.87 -4.46
CA SER A 25 -0.67 7.78 -4.76
C SER A 25 -1.14 7.84 -6.21
N ASN A 26 -1.37 9.04 -6.74
CA ASN A 26 -1.65 9.24 -8.16
C ASN A 26 -0.50 8.74 -9.06
N ARG A 27 0.77 9.06 -8.73
CA ARG A 27 1.95 8.61 -9.49
C ARG A 27 2.24 7.12 -9.36
N LEU A 28 1.79 6.49 -8.27
CA LEU A 28 1.90 5.06 -8.01
C LEU A 28 0.68 4.27 -8.48
N GLN A 29 -0.38 4.95 -8.93
CA GLN A 29 -1.66 4.38 -9.35
C GLN A 29 -2.33 3.53 -8.24
N ILE A 30 -2.30 4.03 -7.00
CA ILE A 30 -2.94 3.40 -5.84
C ILE A 30 -3.97 4.35 -5.23
N ASP A 31 -4.93 3.80 -4.47
CA ASP A 31 -5.82 4.63 -3.64
C ASP A 31 -5.00 5.27 -2.49
N PRO A 32 -5.05 6.61 -2.31
CA PRO A 32 -4.32 7.26 -1.22
C PRO A 32 -4.73 6.80 0.18
N ASN A 33 -5.95 6.29 0.36
CA ASN A 33 -6.38 5.73 1.63
C ASN A 33 -5.62 4.45 1.99
N TRP A 34 -5.21 3.64 1.00
CA TRP A 34 -4.40 2.45 1.27
C TRP A 34 -3.04 2.82 1.83
N LEU A 35 -2.40 3.84 1.24
CA LEU A 35 -1.12 4.35 1.76
C LEU A 35 -1.27 4.91 3.18
N MET A 36 -2.36 5.63 3.46
CA MET A 36 -2.64 6.12 4.82
C MET A 36 -2.85 5.01 5.84
N ILE A 37 -3.56 3.94 5.47
CA ILE A 37 -3.78 2.77 6.35
C ILE A 37 -2.46 2.05 6.63
N VAL A 38 -1.61 1.85 5.61
CA VAL A 38 -0.29 1.26 5.78
C VAL A 38 0.60 2.11 6.69
N ILE A 39 0.68 3.41 6.46
CA ILE A 39 1.45 4.32 7.33
C ILE A 39 0.90 4.29 8.76
N ARG A 40 -0.42 4.24 8.95
CA ARG A 40 -1.04 4.12 10.28
C ARG A 40 -0.64 2.81 10.97
N PHE A 41 -0.52 1.71 10.24
CA PHE A 41 -0.09 0.44 10.80
C PHE A 41 1.39 0.51 11.21
N GLU A 42 2.26 0.90 10.28
CA GLU A 42 3.71 0.93 10.43
C GLU A 42 4.18 1.91 11.51
N SER A 43 3.62 3.12 11.54
CA SER A 43 4.00 4.16 12.49
C SER A 43 3.28 4.06 13.85
N ALA A 44 2.58 2.95 14.13
CA ALA A 44 1.73 2.78 15.32
C ALA A 44 0.67 3.89 15.48
N GLY A 45 0.19 4.45 14.37
CA GLY A 45 -0.80 5.53 14.32
C GLY A 45 -0.27 6.93 14.64
N THR A 46 1.04 7.08 14.81
CA THR A 46 1.66 8.38 15.13
C THR A 46 1.85 9.27 13.90
N PHE A 47 1.97 8.68 12.71
CA PHE A 47 2.39 9.37 11.48
C PHE A 47 3.71 10.15 11.65
N SER A 48 4.53 9.75 12.63
CA SER A 48 5.80 10.41 12.94
C SER A 48 6.91 9.88 12.03
N PRO A 49 7.77 10.76 11.46
CA PRO A 49 8.91 10.32 10.66
C PRO A 49 10.03 9.70 11.49
N SER A 50 10.02 9.87 12.82
CA SER A 50 11.10 9.44 13.71
C SER A 50 10.70 8.33 14.67
N VAL A 51 9.47 7.81 14.58
CA VAL A 51 9.02 6.70 15.44
C VAL A 51 9.94 5.50 15.24
N LYS A 52 10.47 4.98 16.35
CA LYS A 52 11.34 3.80 16.37
C LYS A 52 10.52 2.57 16.76
N ASN A 53 10.74 1.46 16.06
CA ASN A 53 10.26 0.17 16.54
C ASN A 53 11.02 -0.23 17.83
N PRO A 54 10.35 -0.55 18.95
CA PRO A 54 11.01 -0.85 20.22
C PRO A 54 11.87 -2.13 20.19
N TYR A 55 11.68 -3.00 19.19
CA TYR A 55 12.34 -4.30 19.08
C TYR A 55 13.29 -4.40 17.88
N SER A 56 13.44 -3.34 17.08
CA SER A 56 14.31 -3.36 15.88
C SER A 56 14.84 -1.98 15.49
N GLU A 57 15.79 -1.96 14.56
CA GLU A 57 16.32 -0.72 13.95
C GLU A 57 15.49 -0.30 12.73
N ALA A 58 14.17 -0.18 12.94
CA ALA A 58 13.20 0.24 11.94
C ALA A 58 12.56 1.58 12.34
N TYR A 59 12.42 2.51 11.40
CA TYR A 59 12.06 3.91 11.69
C TYR A 59 11.06 4.54 10.71
N GLY A 60 10.20 5.41 11.25
CA GLY A 60 9.41 6.37 10.48
C GLY A 60 8.16 5.81 9.84
N LEU A 61 7.68 6.49 8.80
CA LEU A 61 6.32 6.34 8.24
C LEU A 61 6.00 4.92 7.75
N ILE A 62 6.99 4.20 7.21
CA ILE A 62 6.86 2.81 6.76
C ILE A 62 7.90 1.89 7.41
N GLN A 63 8.45 2.28 8.56
CA GLN A 63 9.43 1.49 9.32
C GLN A 63 10.66 1.09 8.49
N PHE A 64 11.28 2.06 7.81
CA PHE A 64 12.50 1.87 7.04
C PHE A 64 13.60 1.19 7.85
N THR A 65 14.31 0.24 7.23
CA THR A 65 15.47 -0.45 7.81
C THR A 65 16.73 -0.15 7.00
N LYS A 66 17.91 -0.46 7.55
CA LYS A 66 19.19 -0.31 6.83
C LYS A 66 19.20 -1.07 5.50
N VAL A 67 18.59 -2.25 5.45
CA VAL A 67 18.47 -3.05 4.22
C VAL A 67 17.44 -2.42 3.28
N GLY A 68 16.29 -2.00 3.79
CA GLY A 68 15.20 -1.44 2.98
C GLY A 68 15.57 -0.14 2.25
N VAL A 69 16.48 0.67 2.80
CA VAL A 69 16.94 1.90 2.14
C VAL A 69 18.12 1.69 1.20
N SER A 70 18.65 0.45 1.13
CA SER A 70 19.75 0.13 0.22
C SER A 70 19.34 0.38 -1.22
N GLY A 71 20.13 1.17 -1.95
CA GLY A 71 19.85 1.52 -3.34
C GLY A 71 18.89 2.72 -3.53
N LEU A 72 18.35 3.31 -2.46
CA LEU A 72 17.51 4.53 -2.54
C LEU A 72 18.30 5.84 -2.56
N GLY A 73 19.64 5.76 -2.49
CA GLY A 73 20.51 6.94 -2.41
C GLY A 73 20.39 7.70 -1.09
N VAL A 74 20.06 7.00 -0.01
CA VAL A 74 19.92 7.56 1.35
C VAL A 74 20.38 6.54 2.39
N THR A 75 20.87 7.01 3.53
CA THR A 75 21.16 6.16 4.68
C THR A 75 20.00 6.14 5.66
N LEU A 76 19.94 5.10 6.52
CA LEU A 76 18.93 5.06 7.56
C LEU A 76 19.05 6.25 8.52
N ASP A 77 20.27 6.71 8.82
CA ASP A 77 20.49 7.86 9.70
C ASP A 77 19.98 9.17 9.09
N GLN A 78 20.06 9.33 7.77
CA GLN A 78 19.42 10.45 7.07
C GLN A 78 17.89 10.34 7.15
N ILE A 79 17.31 9.15 6.98
CA ILE A 79 15.85 8.94 7.09
C ILE A 79 15.33 9.31 8.48
N LYS A 80 16.04 8.97 9.56
CA LYS A 80 15.65 9.21 10.96
C LYS A 80 15.43 10.68 11.29
N VAL A 81 16.15 11.58 10.61
CA VAL A 81 16.17 13.02 10.89
C VAL A 81 15.34 13.84 9.90
N MET A 82 14.70 13.19 8.91
CA MET A 82 13.83 13.86 7.96
C MET A 82 12.52 14.32 8.60
N ASP A 83 11.99 15.43 8.12
CA ASP A 83 10.59 15.76 8.36
C ASP A 83 9.66 14.79 7.60
N ALA A 84 8.39 14.76 7.99
CA ALA A 84 7.40 13.81 7.46
C ALA A 84 7.17 13.97 5.94
N ILE A 85 7.22 15.19 5.41
CA ILE A 85 6.94 15.45 4.00
C ILE A 85 8.13 15.04 3.14
N THR A 86 9.36 15.32 3.58
CA THR A 86 10.59 14.82 2.93
C THR A 86 10.67 13.30 2.99
N GLN A 87 10.31 12.69 4.12
CA GLN A 87 10.35 11.22 4.24
C GLN A 87 9.34 10.54 3.30
N LEU A 88 8.21 11.19 2.97
CA LEU A 88 7.27 10.71 1.95
C LEU A 88 7.89 10.60 0.54
N ASP A 89 8.90 11.40 0.19
CA ASP A 89 9.62 11.22 -1.08
C ASP A 89 10.33 9.86 -1.14
N TYR A 90 10.81 9.38 0.00
CA TYR A 90 11.45 8.07 0.10
C TYR A 90 10.42 6.94 0.19
N VAL A 91 9.24 7.19 0.76
CA VAL A 91 8.10 6.26 0.65
C VAL A 91 7.73 6.04 -0.81
N GLU A 92 7.63 7.12 -1.61
CA GLU A 92 7.40 7.00 -3.04
C GLU A 92 8.51 6.21 -3.74
N LYS A 93 9.79 6.56 -3.53
CA LYS A 93 10.92 5.86 -4.14
C LYS A 93 10.93 4.37 -3.80
N TYR A 94 10.63 4.03 -2.54
CA TYR A 94 10.56 2.65 -2.07
C TYR A 94 9.44 1.86 -2.77
N LEU A 95 8.27 2.48 -2.95
CA LEU A 95 7.11 1.83 -3.56
C LEU A 95 7.11 1.86 -5.10
N LYS A 96 7.89 2.76 -5.71
CA LYS A 96 7.92 2.95 -7.17
C LYS A 96 8.13 1.67 -7.99
N PRO A 97 9.01 0.73 -7.61
CA PRO A 97 9.20 -0.53 -8.35
C PRO A 97 7.97 -1.43 -8.41
N TYR A 98 6.97 -1.20 -7.55
CA TYR A 98 5.74 -1.99 -7.47
C TYR A 98 4.53 -1.31 -8.12
N THR A 99 4.73 -0.17 -8.79
CA THR A 99 3.67 0.52 -9.55
C THR A 99 2.99 -0.46 -10.50
N GLY A 100 1.65 -0.47 -10.52
CA GLY A 100 0.84 -1.39 -11.32
C GLY A 100 0.71 -2.83 -10.76
N ARG A 101 1.45 -3.17 -9.69
CA ARG A 101 1.29 -4.44 -8.95
C ARG A 101 0.55 -4.28 -7.63
N MET A 102 0.36 -3.04 -7.18
CA MET A 102 -0.36 -2.70 -5.95
C MET A 102 -1.83 -2.39 -6.26
N THR A 103 -2.64 -3.43 -6.48
CA THR A 103 -4.04 -3.31 -6.93
C THR A 103 -5.06 -3.23 -5.80
N ASP A 104 -4.61 -3.37 -4.55
CA ASP A 104 -5.43 -3.35 -3.34
C ASP A 104 -4.58 -2.93 -2.12
N LEU A 105 -5.21 -2.67 -0.97
CA LEU A 105 -4.54 -2.38 0.30
C LEU A 105 -3.49 -3.44 0.66
N TYR A 106 -3.82 -4.70 0.41
CA TYR A 106 -3.00 -5.83 0.78
C TYR A 106 -1.67 -5.86 0.02
N SER A 107 -1.69 -5.55 -1.27
CA SER A 107 -0.52 -5.48 -2.12
C SER A 107 0.32 -4.23 -1.85
N VAL A 108 -0.28 -3.11 -1.43
CA VAL A 108 0.48 -1.96 -0.89
C VAL A 108 1.21 -2.36 0.39
N TYR A 109 0.55 -3.05 1.32
CA TYR A 109 1.19 -3.48 2.55
C TYR A 109 2.27 -4.55 2.30
N LEU A 110 1.99 -5.53 1.44
CA LEU A 110 2.98 -6.53 1.05
C LEU A 110 4.19 -5.90 0.34
N ALA A 111 4.02 -4.81 -0.41
CA ALA A 111 5.13 -4.08 -1.00
C ALA A 111 6.10 -3.52 0.06
N VAL A 112 5.58 -3.08 1.21
CA VAL A 112 6.37 -2.63 2.37
C VAL A 112 6.96 -3.79 3.15
N PHE A 113 6.14 -4.81 3.44
CA PHE A 113 6.47 -5.86 4.40
C PHE A 113 7.27 -7.02 3.80
N ALA A 114 6.81 -7.57 2.68
CA ALA A 114 7.35 -8.77 2.07
C ALA A 114 7.07 -8.81 0.55
N PRO A 115 7.70 -7.93 -0.26
CA PRO A 115 7.29 -7.66 -1.64
C PRO A 115 7.31 -8.85 -2.60
N VAL A 116 8.12 -9.89 -2.32
CA VAL A 116 8.15 -11.13 -3.11
C VAL A 116 6.83 -11.91 -3.06
N TYR A 117 5.96 -11.59 -2.10
CA TYR A 117 4.65 -12.23 -1.88
C TYR A 117 3.47 -11.49 -2.50
N ILE A 118 3.68 -10.36 -3.16
CA ILE A 118 2.60 -9.68 -3.92
C ILE A 118 2.03 -10.65 -4.96
N GLY A 119 0.70 -10.85 -4.91
CA GLY A 119 -0.03 -11.74 -5.81
C GLY A 119 0.06 -13.24 -5.48
N ARG A 120 0.66 -13.61 -4.35
CA ARG A 120 0.70 -15.02 -3.89
C ARG A 120 -0.61 -15.41 -3.21
N PRO A 121 -0.99 -16.71 -3.23
CA PRO A 121 -2.20 -17.20 -2.58
C PRO A 121 -2.09 -17.09 -1.05
N ASP A 122 -3.24 -17.02 -0.37
CA ASP A 122 -3.31 -16.80 1.08
C ASP A 122 -2.59 -17.88 1.90
N ALA A 123 -2.60 -19.14 1.42
CA ALA A 123 -1.92 -20.26 2.06
C ALA A 123 -0.38 -20.21 1.95
N GLN A 124 0.18 -19.26 1.20
CA GLN A 124 1.63 -19.13 1.05
C GLN A 124 2.27 -18.75 2.38
N LYS A 125 3.24 -19.56 2.82
CA LYS A 125 4.07 -19.28 3.99
C LYS A 125 5.04 -18.14 3.68
N VAL A 126 5.12 -17.17 4.60
CA VAL A 126 6.00 -16.00 4.52
C VAL A 126 7.18 -16.17 5.46
N TYR A 127 6.92 -16.35 6.77
CA TYR A 127 7.93 -16.61 7.78
C TYR A 127 7.53 -17.80 8.66
N VAL A 128 8.50 -18.62 9.06
CA VAL A 128 8.28 -19.86 9.82
C VAL A 128 9.20 -19.88 11.04
N SER A 129 8.69 -20.35 12.17
CA SER A 129 9.47 -20.58 13.38
C SER A 129 10.36 -21.83 13.24
N PRO A 130 11.60 -21.83 13.75
CA PRO A 130 12.31 -20.69 14.32
C PRO A 130 13.01 -19.85 13.24
N SER A 131 12.72 -18.55 13.17
CA SER A 131 13.49 -17.58 12.40
C SER A 131 13.44 -16.20 13.06
N LYS A 132 14.43 -15.36 12.74
CA LYS A 132 14.47 -13.97 13.25
C LYS A 132 13.28 -13.18 12.70
N GLU A 133 12.98 -13.37 11.43
CA GLU A 133 11.88 -12.74 10.71
C GLU A 133 10.53 -13.14 11.33
N TYR A 134 10.33 -14.43 11.63
CA TYR A 134 9.13 -14.86 12.36
C TYR A 134 9.06 -14.21 13.75
N THR A 135 10.16 -14.23 14.51
CA THR A 135 10.19 -13.69 15.88
C THR A 135 9.86 -12.20 15.92
N SER A 136 10.44 -11.41 15.01
CA SER A 136 10.17 -9.98 14.90
C SER A 136 8.73 -9.65 14.49
N ASN A 137 8.05 -10.58 13.83
CA ASN A 137 6.72 -10.37 13.26
C ASN A 137 5.66 -11.30 13.86
N LYS A 138 5.93 -11.91 15.01
CA LYS A 138 5.07 -12.93 15.64
C LYS A 138 3.62 -12.46 15.84
N ALA A 139 3.39 -11.16 16.00
CA ALA A 139 2.05 -10.58 16.11
C ALA A 139 1.17 -10.78 14.85
N LEU A 140 1.77 -11.18 13.72
CA LEU A 140 1.06 -11.50 12.47
C LEU A 140 0.63 -12.97 12.38
N ASP A 141 1.17 -13.86 13.22
CA ASP A 141 0.67 -15.23 13.35
C ASP A 141 -0.59 -15.20 14.23
N THR A 142 -1.75 -15.33 13.59
CA THR A 142 -3.05 -15.11 14.24
C THR A 142 -3.60 -16.36 14.90
N ASN A 143 -3.13 -17.55 14.50
CA ASN A 143 -3.54 -18.83 15.06
C ASN A 143 -2.49 -19.44 16.00
N ASN A 144 -1.30 -18.83 16.10
CA ASN A 144 -0.14 -19.24 16.89
C ASN A 144 0.42 -20.63 16.49
N ASP A 145 0.36 -21.00 15.21
CA ASP A 145 0.85 -22.29 14.71
C ASP A 145 2.34 -22.30 14.35
N GLY A 146 3.03 -21.15 14.47
CA GLY A 146 4.45 -21.03 14.14
C GLY A 146 4.72 -20.64 12.69
N VAL A 147 3.68 -20.31 11.92
CA VAL A 147 3.76 -19.91 10.51
C VAL A 147 3.00 -18.61 10.30
N ILE A 148 3.65 -17.61 9.71
CA ILE A 148 2.99 -16.42 9.20
C ILE A 148 2.69 -16.65 7.72
N THR A 149 1.42 -16.58 7.35
CA THR A 149 0.96 -16.73 5.96
C THR A 149 0.56 -15.40 5.32
N VAL A 150 0.44 -15.38 3.98
CA VAL A 150 -0.11 -14.22 3.24
C VAL A 150 -1.53 -13.90 3.72
N GLY A 151 -2.36 -14.92 3.96
CA GLY A 151 -3.73 -14.75 4.44
C GLY A 151 -3.80 -14.06 5.79
N GLU A 152 -2.90 -14.39 6.72
CA GLU A 152 -2.87 -13.75 8.04
C GLU A 152 -2.38 -12.31 8.00
N ILE A 153 -1.37 -12.03 7.16
CA ILE A 153 -0.93 -10.66 6.89
C ILE A 153 -2.12 -9.81 6.40
N LYS A 154 -2.91 -10.35 5.45
CA LYS A 154 -4.14 -9.70 4.97
C LYS A 154 -5.19 -9.55 6.07
N ALA A 155 -5.40 -10.58 6.87
CA ALA A 155 -6.38 -10.56 7.96
C ALA A 155 -6.03 -9.51 9.02
N VAL A 156 -4.74 -9.35 9.34
CA VAL A 156 -4.28 -8.32 10.27
C VAL A 156 -4.50 -6.92 9.70
N ILE A 157 -4.02 -6.64 8.48
CA ILE A 157 -4.16 -5.28 7.92
C ILE A 157 -5.63 -4.90 7.65
N SER A 158 -6.49 -5.88 7.38
CA SER A 158 -7.94 -5.65 7.24
C SER A 158 -8.59 -5.03 8.49
N ARG A 159 -8.04 -5.30 9.68
CA ARG A 159 -8.54 -4.71 10.95
C ARG A 159 -8.28 -3.21 11.06
N TYR A 160 -7.44 -2.67 10.17
CA TYR A 160 -7.08 -1.25 10.11
C TYR A 160 -7.83 -0.49 9.00
N ILE A 161 -8.85 -1.09 8.39
CA ILE A 161 -9.73 -0.37 7.46
C ILE A 161 -10.80 0.35 8.28
N PRO A 162 -10.83 1.69 8.31
CA PRO A 162 -11.88 2.42 9.00
C PRO A 162 -13.22 2.29 8.28
N ALA A 163 -14.32 2.50 9.01
CA ALA A 163 -15.66 2.51 8.44
C ALA A 163 -15.76 3.52 7.28
N GLY A 164 -16.38 3.10 6.17
CA GLY A 164 -16.53 3.92 4.96
C GLY A 164 -15.34 3.90 3.99
N TYR A 165 -14.31 3.10 4.28
CA TYR A 165 -13.16 2.89 3.39
C TYR A 165 -13.11 1.43 2.90
N SER A 166 -12.40 1.19 1.79
CA SER A 166 -12.31 -0.12 1.15
C SER A 166 -10.86 -0.55 1.00
N ALA A 167 -10.60 -1.86 1.07
CA ALA A 167 -9.32 -2.46 0.72
C ALA A 167 -9.05 -2.45 -0.79
N GLY A 168 -9.99 -1.99 -1.61
CA GLY A 168 -10.05 -2.34 -3.03
C GLY A 168 -10.86 -3.61 -3.25
N SER A 169 -11.23 -3.87 -4.50
CA SER A 169 -12.03 -5.04 -4.84
C SER A 169 -11.18 -6.30 -4.66
N LEU A 170 -11.62 -7.22 -3.80
CA LEU A 170 -11.11 -8.60 -3.72
C LEU A 170 -11.47 -9.45 -4.96
N THR A 171 -11.95 -8.82 -6.03
CA THR A 171 -12.49 -9.52 -7.19
C THR A 171 -11.34 -10.03 -8.06
N THR A 172 -11.00 -11.31 -7.86
CA THR A 172 -10.98 -12.17 -9.04
C THR A 172 -12.36 -12.01 -9.71
N ASP A 173 -12.37 -11.65 -10.98
CA ASP A 173 -13.52 -11.22 -11.79
C ASP A 173 -13.99 -9.77 -11.61
N GLU A 174 -13.26 -8.85 -12.25
CA GLU A 174 -13.81 -8.07 -13.38
C GLU A 174 -12.68 -7.26 -14.04
N LYS A 175 -12.01 -7.86 -15.03
CA LYS A 175 -11.44 -7.06 -16.12
C LYS A 175 -12.54 -6.80 -17.14
N VAL A 176 -13.41 -5.83 -16.87
CA VAL A 176 -14.15 -5.20 -17.97
C VAL A 176 -13.20 -4.16 -18.57
N PHE A 177 -12.51 -4.57 -19.64
CA PHE A 177 -11.80 -3.63 -20.48
C PHE A 177 -12.82 -2.66 -21.11
N PRO A 178 -12.57 -1.35 -21.11
CA PRO A 178 -13.44 -0.42 -21.81
C PRO A 178 -13.35 -0.74 -23.31
N ILE A 179 -14.47 -1.18 -23.90
CA ILE A 179 -14.58 -1.25 -25.37
C ILE A 179 -14.51 0.19 -25.86
N ALA A 180 -13.34 0.55 -26.38
CA ALA A 180 -13.15 1.76 -27.15
C ALA A 180 -14.15 1.78 -28.31
N ALA A 181 -14.77 2.94 -28.49
CA ALA A 181 -15.73 3.24 -29.54
C ALA A 181 -15.25 2.83 -30.94
N ILE A 182 -16.08 2.10 -31.69
CA ILE A 182 -16.05 2.10 -33.16
C ILE A 182 -17.46 2.14 -33.74
N ALA A 183 -17.71 3.26 -34.44
CA ALA A 183 -18.56 3.47 -35.62
C ALA A 183 -20.09 3.34 -35.50
N VAL A 184 -20.70 4.52 -35.38
CA VAL A 184 -21.86 4.96 -36.18
C VAL A 184 -21.80 4.40 -37.61
N VAL A 185 -22.78 3.57 -37.98
CA VAL A 185 -23.16 3.36 -39.38
C VAL A 185 -24.57 3.88 -39.56
N LEU A 186 -24.63 5.07 -40.14
CA LEU A 186 -25.82 5.67 -40.75
C LEU A 186 -26.34 4.72 -41.84
N PHE A 187 -27.49 4.08 -41.62
CA PHE A 187 -28.27 3.50 -42.71
C PHE A 187 -29.14 4.61 -43.33
N LEU A 188 -28.63 5.22 -44.39
CA LEU A 188 -29.40 6.02 -45.34
C LEU A 188 -29.18 5.44 -46.75
N PHE A 189 -30.27 5.34 -47.51
CA PHE A 189 -30.41 4.86 -48.90
C PHE A 189 -30.31 3.33 -49.08
N PHE A 190 -31.36 2.62 -49.49
CA PHE A 190 -32.17 2.88 -50.67
C PHE A 190 -33.65 2.49 -50.47
N ALA A 191 -34.52 3.48 -50.69
CA ALA A 191 -35.82 3.22 -51.30
C ALA A 191 -35.60 3.03 -52.80
N LEU A 192 -35.95 1.86 -53.34
CA LEU A 192 -36.18 1.67 -54.77
C LEU A 192 -37.41 0.76 -54.93
N LYS A 193 -38.55 1.43 -55.15
CA LYS A 193 -39.71 0.89 -55.86
C LYS A 193 -39.54 1.21 -57.35
N ARG A 194 -40.14 0.37 -58.20
CA ARG A 194 -40.19 0.33 -59.69
C ARG A 194 -39.10 -0.58 -60.25
N VAL A 195 -39.40 -1.68 -60.97
CA VAL A 195 -40.51 -1.96 -61.92
C VAL A 195 -41.35 -3.15 -61.48
#